data_AF-A0A933HSZ0-F1
#
_entry.id   AF-A0A933HSZ0-F1
#
_cell.length_a   1.000
_cell.length_b   1.000
_cell.length_c   1.000
_cell.angle_alpha   90.00
_cell.angle_beta   90.00
_cell.angle_gamma   90.00
#
_symmetry.space_group_name_H-M   'P 1'
#
loop_
_entity.id
_entity.type
_entity.pdbx_description
1 polymer ?
#
loop_
_entity_poly.entity_id
_entity_poly.type
_entity_poly.pdbx_seq_one_letter_code
_entity_poly.pdbx_strand_id
1 'polypeptide(L)'
;MEVVLPKNFDARDAPQLLDKARPVLQLPPDAKLRVENVTRTTRGTRIDFTYTIAVTLDDGDLSEAAGVRVEVSSHGDLKFNARGYLVGHDLEPADPRQLRAISDHVSKLVANGQIYIAKKGEHVDPDKLRAQGQDWYIIEDEHGYKSLRRAWIA
;
A
#
# COMPACT_ATOMS: atom_id res chain seq x y z
N MET A 1 17.81 -7.83 -15.15
CA MET A 1 18.75 -7.71 -14.02
C MET A 1 18.59 -8.95 -13.17
N GLU A 2 19.67 -9.65 -12.84
CA GLU A 2 19.61 -10.89 -12.07
C GLU A 2 19.67 -10.55 -10.58
N VAL A 3 18.66 -10.94 -9.80
CA VAL A 3 18.64 -10.75 -8.35
C VAL A 3 19.41 -11.92 -7.71
N VAL A 4 20.56 -11.62 -7.12
CA VAL A 4 21.44 -12.62 -6.52
C VAL A 4 21.68 -12.29 -5.05
N LEU A 5 21.52 -13.29 -4.20
CA LEU A 5 21.85 -13.24 -2.78
C LEU A 5 23.38 -13.17 -2.60
N PRO A 6 23.93 -12.16 -1.92
CA PRO A 6 25.36 -12.08 -1.64
C PRO A 6 25.88 -13.32 -0.90
N LYS A 7 27.11 -13.77 -1.16
CA LYS A 7 27.72 -14.93 -0.47
C LYS A 7 27.81 -14.75 1.05
N ASN A 8 27.97 -13.51 1.49
CA ASN A 8 28.04 -13.09 2.89
C ASN A 8 26.74 -12.45 3.38
N PHE A 9 25.61 -12.73 2.73
CA PHE A 9 24.31 -12.16 3.07
C PHE A 9 24.03 -12.30 4.57
N ASP A 10 23.63 -11.22 5.21
CA ASP A 10 23.04 -11.14 6.55
C ASP A 10 21.54 -10.81 6.46
N ALA A 11 20.72 -11.20 7.45
CA ALA A 11 19.30 -10.90 7.44
C ALA A 11 19.05 -9.38 7.39
N ARG A 12 19.98 -8.58 7.92
CA ARG A 12 19.96 -7.11 7.85
C ARG A 12 20.13 -6.55 6.45
N ASP A 13 20.68 -7.33 5.51
CA ASP A 13 20.83 -6.92 4.10
C ASP A 13 19.54 -7.12 3.29
N ALA A 14 18.55 -7.83 3.85
CA ALA A 14 17.31 -8.17 3.17
C ALA A 14 16.55 -6.97 2.59
N PRO A 15 16.43 -5.80 3.27
CA PRO A 15 15.76 -4.64 2.71
C PRO A 15 16.41 -4.15 1.39
N GLN A 16 17.74 -4.10 1.35
CA GLN A 16 18.47 -3.67 0.15
C GLN A 16 18.32 -4.67 -1.00
N LEU A 17 18.30 -5.97 -0.68
CA LEU A 17 18.04 -7.00 -1.68
C LEU A 17 16.61 -6.94 -2.22
N LEU A 18 15.63 -6.70 -1.33
CA LEU A 18 14.24 -6.54 -1.70
C LEU A 18 14.03 -5.33 -2.62
N ASP A 19 14.71 -4.21 -2.35
CA ASP A 19 14.70 -3.05 -3.25
C ASP A 19 15.29 -3.36 -4.62
N LYS A 20 16.40 -4.13 -4.67
CA LYS A 20 16.96 -4.62 -5.95
C LYS A 20 16.03 -5.58 -6.69
N ALA A 21 15.13 -6.26 -5.98
CA ALA A 21 14.15 -7.17 -6.55
C ALA A 21 12.89 -6.46 -7.09
N ARG A 22 12.68 -5.16 -6.83
CA ARG A 22 11.52 -4.40 -7.36
C ARG A 22 11.24 -4.63 -8.86
N PRO A 23 12.24 -4.64 -9.77
CA PRO A 23 11.99 -4.84 -11.20
C PRO A 23 11.43 -6.22 -11.54
N VAL A 24 11.72 -7.25 -10.74
CA VAL A 24 11.20 -8.61 -10.99
C VAL A 24 9.84 -8.83 -10.31
N LEU A 25 9.54 -8.08 -9.25
CA LEU A 25 8.27 -8.15 -8.53
C LEU A 25 7.11 -7.50 -9.28
N GLN A 26 7.36 -6.71 -10.34
CA GLN A 26 6.32 -6.02 -11.11
C GLN A 26 5.36 -5.17 -10.25
N LEU A 27 5.82 -4.73 -9.07
CA LEU A 27 5.05 -3.84 -8.20
C LEU A 27 5.08 -2.41 -8.74
N PRO A 28 4.05 -1.59 -8.44
CA PRO A 28 4.07 -0.17 -8.73
C PRO A 28 5.31 0.53 -8.14
N PRO A 29 5.82 1.59 -8.80
CA PRO A 29 7.02 2.29 -8.34
C PRO A 29 6.86 2.94 -6.96
N ASP A 30 5.63 3.31 -6.60
CA ASP A 30 5.24 3.88 -5.31
C ASP A 30 4.96 2.82 -4.24
N ALA A 31 5.11 1.53 -4.54
CA ALA A 31 4.93 0.47 -3.56
C ALA A 31 5.95 0.58 -2.42
N LYS A 32 5.46 0.56 -1.17
CA LYS A 32 6.29 0.54 0.04
C LYS A 32 6.52 -0.90 0.43
N LEU A 33 7.78 -1.33 0.55
CA LEU A 33 8.18 -2.69 0.88
C LEU A 33 8.75 -2.75 2.29
N ARG A 34 8.41 -3.79 3.06
CA ARG A 34 8.99 -4.03 4.38
C ARG A 34 9.28 -5.51 4.56
N VAL A 35 10.52 -5.84 4.92
CA VAL A 35 10.90 -7.21 5.28
C VAL A 35 10.24 -7.60 6.60
N GLU A 36 9.57 -8.74 6.62
CA GLU A 36 8.99 -9.32 7.84
C GLU A 36 9.91 -10.38 8.44
N ASN A 37 10.42 -11.27 7.59
CA ASN A 37 11.17 -12.43 8.05
C ASN A 37 12.21 -12.89 7.02
N VAL A 38 13.30 -13.47 7.52
CA VAL A 38 14.35 -14.09 6.70
C VAL A 38 14.63 -15.47 7.25
N THR A 39 14.25 -16.49 6.49
CA THR A 39 14.48 -17.89 6.87
C THR A 39 15.64 -18.46 6.06
N ARG A 40 16.62 -19.06 6.73
CA ARG A 40 17.76 -19.73 6.09
C ARG A 40 17.77 -21.21 6.40
N THR A 41 17.96 -22.02 5.38
CA THR A 41 18.04 -23.47 5.49
C THR A 41 19.17 -23.99 4.60
N THR A 42 19.49 -25.27 4.71
CA THR A 42 20.45 -25.94 3.79
C THR A 42 19.99 -25.92 2.33
N ARG A 43 18.69 -25.74 2.07
CA ARG A 43 18.12 -25.67 0.71
C ARG A 43 18.20 -24.26 0.10
N GLY A 44 18.41 -23.24 0.93
CA GLY A 44 18.50 -21.85 0.51
C GLY A 44 17.85 -20.87 1.49
N THR A 45 17.51 -19.70 0.98
CA THR A 45 17.03 -18.55 1.76
C THR A 45 15.65 -18.12 1.27
N ARG A 46 14.74 -17.85 2.21
CA ARG A 46 13.43 -17.27 1.94
C ARG A 46 13.34 -15.90 2.64
N ILE A 47 12.85 -14.90 1.93
CA ILE A 47 12.58 -13.56 2.49
C ILE A 47 11.09 -13.31 2.35
N ASP A 48 10.39 -13.22 3.47
CA ASP A 48 9.00 -12.82 3.53
C ASP A 48 8.92 -11.31 3.74
N PHE A 49 8.05 -10.65 2.99
CA PHE A 49 7.88 -9.21 3.06
C PHE A 49 6.40 -8.82 2.97
N THR A 50 6.08 -7.64 3.50
CA THR A 50 4.85 -6.93 3.23
C THR A 50 5.10 -5.88 2.16
N TYR A 51 4.08 -5.61 1.35
CA TYR A 51 4.08 -4.48 0.43
C TYR A 51 2.77 -3.72 0.52
N THR A 52 2.85 -2.39 0.46
CA THR A 52 1.69 -1.50 0.44
C THR A 52 1.62 -0.80 -0.90
N ILE A 53 0.47 -0.89 -1.56
CA ILE A 53 0.16 -0.22 -2.83
C ILE A 53 -1.02 0.72 -2.65
N ALA A 54 -1.03 1.82 -3.42
CA ALA A 54 -2.16 2.72 -3.49
C ALA A 54 -3.12 2.30 -4.62
N VAL A 55 -4.30 1.81 -4.26
CA VAL A 55 -5.35 1.34 -5.18
C VAL A 55 -6.41 2.42 -5.32
N THR A 56 -6.80 2.73 -6.55
CA THR A 56 -7.91 3.65 -6.82
C THR A 56 -9.26 2.95 -6.62
N LEU A 57 -10.15 3.59 -5.87
CA LEU A 57 -11.54 3.16 -5.74
C LEU A 57 -12.37 3.82 -6.86
N ASP A 58 -12.70 3.03 -7.88
CA ASP A 58 -13.48 3.46 -9.04
C ASP A 58 -14.94 2.94 -8.99
N ASP A 59 -15.44 2.66 -7.80
CA ASP A 59 -16.82 2.16 -7.64
C ASP A 59 -17.83 3.25 -8.02
N GLY A 60 -18.78 2.91 -8.90
CA GLY A 60 -19.73 3.86 -9.47
C GLY A 60 -20.65 4.50 -8.41
N ASP A 61 -20.82 3.82 -7.29
CA ASP A 61 -21.64 4.29 -6.16
C ASP A 61 -20.94 5.35 -5.29
N LEU A 62 -19.63 5.57 -5.48
CA LEU A 62 -18.85 6.52 -4.68
C LEU A 62 -19.00 7.98 -5.14
N SER A 63 -19.60 8.24 -6.31
CA SER A 63 -19.87 9.58 -6.86
C SER A 63 -18.69 10.56 -6.65
N GLU A 64 -18.80 11.51 -5.73
CA GLU A 64 -17.78 12.54 -5.47
C GLU A 64 -16.47 11.98 -4.88
N ALA A 65 -16.54 10.80 -4.23
CA ALA A 65 -15.39 10.05 -3.71
C ALA A 65 -14.78 9.06 -4.74
N ALA A 66 -15.31 9.00 -5.96
CA ALA A 66 -14.68 8.23 -7.04
C ALA A 66 -13.27 8.75 -7.33
N GLY A 67 -12.35 7.83 -7.58
CA GLY A 67 -10.93 8.14 -7.83
C GLY A 67 -10.09 8.30 -6.56
N VAL A 68 -10.66 8.08 -5.36
CA VAL A 68 -9.89 8.06 -4.11
C VAL A 68 -8.89 6.92 -4.12
N ARG A 69 -7.63 7.22 -3.83
CA ARG A 69 -6.57 6.22 -3.64
C ARG A 69 -6.52 5.80 -2.18
N VAL A 70 -6.54 4.50 -1.96
CA VAL A 70 -6.42 3.88 -0.64
C VAL A 70 -5.19 2.98 -0.58
N GLU A 71 -4.44 3.05 0.51
CA GLU A 71 -3.29 2.18 0.72
C GLU A 71 -3.76 0.80 1.20
N VAL A 72 -3.33 -0.24 0.49
CA VAL A 72 -3.64 -1.64 0.81
C VAL A 72 -2.34 -2.42 0.94
N SER A 73 -2.21 -3.14 2.04
CA SER A 73 -1.05 -3.98 2.33
C SER A 73 -1.34 -5.44 1.97
N SER A 74 -0.34 -6.11 1.39
CA SER A 74 -0.36 -7.54 1.12
C SER A 74 1.02 -8.17 1.39
N HIS A 75 1.14 -9.47 1.18
CA HIS A 75 2.35 -10.24 1.44
C HIS A 75 3.00 -10.75 0.16
N GLY A 76 4.31 -10.93 0.22
CA GLY A 76 5.07 -11.59 -0.82
C GLY A 76 6.26 -12.35 -0.26
N ASP A 77 6.86 -13.19 -1.10
CA ASP A 77 8.09 -13.90 -0.76
C ASP A 77 9.09 -13.94 -1.92
N LEU A 78 10.37 -13.97 -1.56
CA LEU A 78 11.49 -14.27 -2.46
C LEU A 78 12.15 -15.57 -2.00
N LYS A 79 12.39 -16.49 -2.94
CA LYS A 79 13.05 -17.79 -2.71
C LYS A 79 14.37 -17.84 -3.46
N PHE A 80 15.45 -18.03 -2.72
CA PHE A 80 16.80 -18.20 -3.24
C PHE A 80 17.29 -19.63 -2.98
N ASN A 81 17.97 -20.24 -3.95
CA ASN A 81 18.61 -21.53 -3.73
C ASN A 81 19.92 -21.41 -2.92
N ALA A 82 20.54 -22.54 -2.57
CA ALA A 82 21.80 -22.57 -1.82
C ALA A 82 22.99 -21.87 -2.50
N ARG A 83 22.92 -21.63 -3.83
CA ARG A 83 23.93 -20.87 -4.58
C ARG A 83 23.65 -19.36 -4.59
N GLY A 84 22.53 -18.93 -4.01
CA GLY A 84 22.12 -17.53 -3.93
C GLY A 84 21.32 -17.03 -5.14
N TYR A 85 20.97 -17.88 -6.10
CA TYR A 85 20.14 -17.46 -7.24
C TYR A 85 18.67 -17.41 -6.83
N LEU A 86 17.96 -16.36 -7.26
CA LEU A 86 16.51 -16.29 -7.15
C LEU A 86 15.89 -17.41 -8.00
N VAL A 87 15.17 -18.31 -7.35
CA VAL A 87 14.49 -19.45 -7.98
C VAL A 87 12.98 -19.32 -8.01
N GLY A 88 12.43 -18.37 -7.25
CA GLY A 88 11.00 -18.07 -7.27
C GLY A 88 10.66 -16.83 -6.47
N HIS A 89 9.50 -16.26 -6.77
CA HIS A 89 8.86 -15.24 -5.97
C HIS A 89 7.35 -15.47 -6.03
N ASP A 90 6.64 -15.03 -5.01
CA ASP A 90 5.18 -15.03 -4.97
C ASP A 90 4.69 -13.70 -4.40
N LEU A 91 3.56 -13.22 -4.91
CA LEU A 91 2.91 -11.99 -4.48
C LEU A 91 1.43 -12.30 -4.29
N GLU A 92 0.97 -12.18 -3.05
CA GLU A 92 -0.45 -12.30 -2.77
C GLU A 92 -1.15 -11.03 -3.26
N PRO A 93 -2.13 -11.11 -4.17
CA PRO A 93 -2.85 -9.92 -4.58
C PRO A 93 -3.55 -9.29 -3.37
N ALA A 94 -3.80 -7.98 -3.44
CA ALA A 94 -4.61 -7.29 -2.44
C ALA A 94 -5.94 -8.03 -2.22
N ASP A 95 -6.30 -8.30 -0.96
CA ASP A 95 -7.51 -9.05 -0.64
C ASP A 95 -8.75 -8.32 -1.18
N PRO A 96 -9.52 -8.94 -2.11
CA PRO A 96 -10.74 -8.33 -2.63
C PRO A 96 -11.76 -8.01 -1.54
N ARG A 97 -11.77 -8.75 -0.42
CA ARG A 97 -12.65 -8.48 0.72
C ARG A 97 -12.25 -7.20 1.45
N GLN A 98 -10.95 -6.95 1.59
CA GLN A 98 -10.43 -5.71 2.15
C GLN A 98 -10.82 -4.52 1.28
N LEU A 99 -10.64 -4.63 -0.04
CA LEU A 99 -11.03 -3.57 -0.98
C LEU A 99 -12.53 -3.28 -0.92
N ARG A 100 -13.38 -4.31 -0.88
CA ARG A 100 -14.84 -4.14 -0.72
C ARG A 100 -15.19 -3.50 0.62
N ALA A 101 -14.59 -3.94 1.72
CA ALA A 101 -14.85 -3.36 3.04
C ALA A 101 -14.46 -1.87 3.10
N ILE A 102 -13.35 -1.50 2.45
CA ILE A 102 -12.95 -0.09 2.31
C ILE A 102 -13.95 0.66 1.44
N SER A 103 -14.33 0.14 0.27
CA SER A 103 -15.34 0.75 -0.61
C SER A 103 -16.66 0.99 0.13
N ASP A 104 -17.21 -0.04 0.78
CA ASP A 104 -18.43 0.02 1.57
C ASP A 104 -18.33 1.05 2.70
N HIS A 105 -17.16 1.15 3.34
CA HIS A 105 -16.94 2.14 4.39
C HIS A 105 -16.98 3.56 3.83
N VAL A 106 -16.29 3.82 2.72
CA VAL A 106 -16.30 5.13 2.07
C VAL A 106 -17.72 5.48 1.57
N SER A 107 -18.42 4.54 0.93
CA SER A 107 -19.82 4.73 0.50
C SER A 107 -20.73 5.12 1.66
N LYS A 108 -20.60 4.48 2.82
CA LYS A 108 -21.37 4.84 4.03
C LYS A 108 -21.03 6.24 4.54
N LEU A 109 -19.74 6.59 4.56
CA LEU A 109 -19.32 7.92 4.99
C LEU A 109 -19.86 9.02 4.06
N VAL A 110 -19.88 8.78 2.74
CA VAL A 110 -20.49 9.69 1.76
C VAL A 110 -22.00 9.78 1.98
N ALA A 111 -22.69 8.64 2.07
CA ALA A 111 -24.15 8.60 2.24
C ALA A 111 -24.63 9.29 3.54
N ASN A 112 -23.81 9.26 4.59
CA ASN A 112 -24.11 9.89 5.87
C ASN A 112 -23.61 11.35 5.97
N GLY A 113 -22.97 11.90 4.94
CA GLY A 113 -22.40 13.26 4.95
C GLY A 113 -21.20 13.44 5.90
N GLN A 114 -20.48 12.36 6.22
CA GLN A 114 -19.36 12.33 7.16
C GLN A 114 -17.99 12.56 6.49
N ILE A 115 -17.95 12.71 5.16
CA ILE A 115 -16.77 13.11 4.39
C ILE A 115 -16.94 14.54 3.89
N TYR A 116 -15.96 15.38 4.19
CA TYR A 116 -15.76 16.66 3.53
C TYR A 116 -14.94 16.49 2.25
N ILE A 117 -15.31 17.14 1.16
CA ILE A 117 -14.52 17.10 -0.09
C ILE A 117 -13.90 18.47 -0.30
N ALA A 118 -12.59 18.54 -0.05
CA ALA A 118 -11.85 19.78 -0.16
C ALA A 118 -11.67 20.18 -1.63
N LYS A 119 -11.74 21.48 -1.90
CA LYS A 119 -11.36 22.03 -3.20
C LYS A 119 -9.86 21.91 -3.39
N LYS A 120 -9.42 21.88 -4.65
CA LYS A 120 -7.99 21.83 -4.98
C LYS A 120 -7.25 23.01 -4.35
N GLY A 121 -6.19 22.71 -3.58
CA GLY A 121 -5.39 23.71 -2.86
C GLY A 121 -6.06 24.30 -1.61
N GLU A 122 -7.23 23.80 -1.22
CA GLU A 122 -7.89 24.23 0.01
C GLU A 122 -7.12 23.76 1.24
N HIS A 123 -6.90 24.68 2.17
CA HIS A 123 -6.38 24.33 3.49
C HIS A 123 -7.53 23.82 4.37
N VAL A 124 -7.50 22.51 4.64
CA VAL A 124 -8.48 21.86 5.51
C VAL A 124 -8.05 22.04 6.97
N ASP A 125 -8.97 22.56 7.78
CA ASP A 125 -8.83 22.70 9.24
C ASP A 125 -9.56 21.53 9.92
N PRO A 126 -8.84 20.50 10.40
CA PRO A 126 -9.46 19.28 10.91
C PRO A 126 -10.36 19.51 12.13
N ASP A 127 -10.05 20.52 12.95
CA ASP A 127 -10.83 20.82 14.15
C ASP A 127 -12.17 21.46 13.79
N LYS A 128 -12.23 22.26 12.73
CA LYS A 128 -13.50 22.78 12.20
C LYS A 128 -14.37 21.69 11.61
N LEU A 129 -13.79 20.76 10.85
CA LEU A 129 -14.53 19.63 10.30
C LEU A 129 -15.13 18.75 11.40
N ARG A 130 -14.36 18.50 12.47
CA ARG A 130 -14.85 17.78 13.65
C ARG A 130 -16.03 18.46 14.30
N ALA A 131 -15.98 19.79 14.47
CA ALA A 131 -17.11 20.56 15.01
C ALA A 131 -18.38 20.48 14.14
N GLN A 132 -18.24 20.13 12.85
CA GLN A 132 -19.32 19.93 11.89
C GLN A 132 -19.75 18.46 11.74
N GLY A 133 -19.15 17.53 12.51
CA GLY A 133 -19.44 16.08 12.41
C GLY A 133 -18.81 15.40 11.20
N GLN A 134 -17.84 16.04 10.55
CA GLN A 134 -17.10 15.52 9.39
C GLN A 134 -15.76 14.96 9.86
N ASP A 135 -15.76 13.69 10.26
CA ASP A 135 -14.55 13.02 10.79
C ASP A 135 -13.53 12.66 9.71
N TRP A 136 -13.92 12.79 8.44
CA TRP A 136 -13.13 12.45 7.27
C TRP A 136 -13.14 13.56 6.25
N TYR A 137 -12.07 13.63 5.47
CA TYR A 137 -12.00 14.54 4.34
C TYR A 137 -11.18 13.96 3.19
N ILE A 138 -11.53 14.34 1.97
CA ILE A 138 -10.79 14.02 0.75
C ILE A 138 -10.04 15.27 0.30
N ILE A 139 -8.75 15.13 0.03
CA ILE A 139 -7.94 16.16 -0.62
C ILE A 139 -7.42 15.64 -1.97
N GLU A 140 -7.34 16.55 -2.93
CA GLU A 140 -6.66 16.33 -4.20
C GLU A 140 -5.26 16.93 -4.12
N ASP A 141 -4.23 16.15 -4.48
CA ASP A 141 -2.87 16.63 -4.59
C ASP A 141 -2.60 17.40 -5.90
N GLU A 142 -1.37 17.89 -6.07
CA GLU A 142 -0.97 18.64 -7.27
C GLU A 142 -1.10 17.83 -8.57
N HIS A 143 -0.99 16.50 -8.48
CA HIS A 143 -1.08 15.58 -9.62
C HIS A 143 -2.52 15.14 -9.91
N GLY A 144 -3.50 15.59 -9.13
CA GLY A 144 -4.90 15.21 -9.30
C GLY A 144 -5.31 13.94 -8.54
N TYR A 145 -4.45 13.40 -7.68
CA TYR A 145 -4.78 12.21 -6.90
C TYR A 145 -5.59 12.57 -5.66
N LYS A 146 -6.75 11.93 -5.51
CA LYS A 146 -7.58 12.05 -4.32
C LYS A 146 -7.08 11.11 -3.23
N SER A 147 -6.97 11.61 -2.00
CA SER A 147 -6.63 10.81 -0.82
C SER A 147 -7.63 11.05 0.30
N LEU A 148 -8.07 9.97 0.93
CA LEU A 148 -8.95 10.02 2.10
C LEU A 148 -8.11 10.19 3.37
N ARG A 149 -8.46 11.16 4.21
CA ARG A 149 -7.78 11.45 5.47
C ARG A 149 -8.77 11.55 6.63
N ARG A 150 -8.28 11.23 7.83
CA ARG A 150 -9.03 11.43 9.08
C ARG A 150 -8.73 12.81 9.65
N ALA A 151 -9.76 13.46 10.19
CA ALA A 151 -9.65 14.77 10.82
C ALA A 151 -8.96 14.74 12.22
N TRP A 152 -8.41 13.61 12.65
CA TRP A 152 -7.87 13.46 14.02
C TRP A 152 -6.56 12.66 14.12
N ILE A 153 -6.02 12.16 12.99
CA ILE A 153 -4.68 11.56 12.96
C ILE A 153 -3.76 12.60 12.30
N ALA A 154 -2.98 13.29 13.14
CA ALA A 154 -1.91 14.20 12.74
C ALA A 154 -0.63 13.42 12.40
#